data_AF-A0A2C1KYL2-F1
#
_entry.id   AF-A0A2C1KYL2-F1
#
_cell.length_a   1.000
_cell.length_b   1.000
_cell.length_c   1.000
_cell.angle_alpha   90.00
_cell.angle_beta   90.00
_cell.angle_gamma   90.00
#
_symmetry.space_group_name_H-M   'P 1'
#
loop_
_entity.id
_entity.type
_entity.pdbx_description
1 polymer ?
#
loop_
_entity_poly.entity_id
_entity_poly.type
_entity_poly.pdbx_seq_one_letter_code
_entity_poly.pdbx_strand_id
1 'polypeptide(L)'
;MTHAHITTWVVAIILFFVAHSLFKSGKEKPSKIVHMVLRLFYILIVITGVILVTGVYQLDGEYIGKIVLGIWTIGAMEMVLVRLKKGKPTRVFWIQFVIVLLLTIVLGMRLPLGIWSFS
;
A
#
# COMPACT_ATOMS: atom_id res chain seq x y z
N MET A 1 -12.94 12.27 -2.19
CA MET A 1 -12.22 11.07 -2.70
C MET A 1 -10.91 10.80 -1.95
N THR A 2 -10.19 11.84 -1.52
CA THR A 2 -8.93 11.70 -0.76
C THR A 2 -9.08 10.88 0.53
N HIS A 3 -10.15 11.11 1.31
CA HIS A 3 -10.42 10.29 2.51
C HIS A 3 -10.58 8.80 2.18
N ALA A 4 -11.29 8.44 1.11
CA ALA A 4 -11.45 7.04 0.71
C ALA A 4 -10.11 6.40 0.31
N HIS A 5 -9.25 7.14 -0.38
CA HIS A 5 -7.90 6.68 -0.73
C HIS A 5 -7.02 6.49 0.51
N ILE A 6 -7.03 7.45 1.45
CA ILE A 6 -6.28 7.34 2.71
C ILE A 6 -6.80 6.17 3.55
N THR A 7 -8.11 6.02 3.70
CA THR A 7 -8.72 4.91 4.45
C THR A 7 -8.35 3.55 3.84
N THR A 8 -8.38 3.41 2.52
CA THR A 8 -8.01 2.13 1.88
C THR A 8 -6.53 1.79 2.11
N TRP A 9 -5.63 2.79 2.10
CA TRP A 9 -4.23 2.62 2.51
C TRP A 9 -4.07 2.16 3.95
N VAL A 10 -4.71 2.84 4.91
CA VAL A 10 -4.64 2.50 6.34
C VAL A 10 -5.12 1.06 6.57
N VAL A 11 -6.27 0.69 6.01
CA VAL A 11 -6.81 -0.66 6.15
C VAL A 11 -5.91 -1.70 5.50
N ALA A 12 -5.35 -1.42 4.31
CA ALA A 12 -4.41 -2.34 3.67
C ALA A 12 -3.16 -2.60 4.53
N ILE A 13 -2.58 -1.56 5.12
CA ILE A 13 -1.41 -1.69 6.00
C ILE A 13 -1.75 -2.54 7.24
N ILE A 14 -2.91 -2.30 7.87
CA ILE A 14 -3.38 -3.11 8.99
C ILE A 14 -3.55 -4.57 8.59
N LEU A 15 -4.27 -4.82 7.49
CA LEU A 15 -4.50 -6.17 6.96
C LEU A 15 -3.19 -6.89 6.61
N PHE A 16 -2.20 -6.17 6.08
CA PHE A 16 -0.87 -6.70 5.81
C PHE A 16 -0.18 -7.21 7.08
N PHE A 17 -0.13 -6.40 8.14
CA PHE A 17 0.47 -6.81 9.42
C PHE A 17 -0.32 -7.96 10.08
N VAL A 18 -1.65 -7.94 10.00
CA VAL A 18 -2.51 -9.02 10.51
C VAL A 18 -2.23 -10.32 9.75
N ALA A 19 -2.20 -10.30 8.41
CA ALA A 19 -1.92 -11.47 7.59
C ALA A 19 -0.53 -12.06 7.88
N HIS A 20 0.48 -11.18 8.02
CA HIS A 20 1.84 -11.55 8.37
C HIS A 20 1.92 -12.19 9.76
N SER A 21 1.31 -11.56 10.78
CA SER A 21 1.30 -12.05 12.16
C SER A 21 0.60 -13.41 12.27
N LEU A 22 -0.58 -13.55 11.67
CA LEU A 22 -1.32 -14.82 11.65
C LEU A 22 -0.50 -15.96 11.03
N PHE A 23 0.23 -15.69 9.94
CA PHE A 23 1.10 -16.69 9.33
C PHE A 23 2.22 -17.10 10.29
N LYS A 24 2.89 -16.12 10.93
CA LYS A 24 3.97 -16.37 11.90
C LYS A 24 3.49 -17.11 13.14
N SER A 25 2.22 -17.00 13.52
CA SER A 25 1.59 -17.77 14.59
C SER A 25 1.07 -19.15 14.16
N GLY A 26 1.39 -19.63 12.95
CA GLY A 26 0.93 -20.92 12.43
C GLY A 26 -0.54 -20.96 11.99
N LYS A 27 -1.24 -19.82 11.99
CA LYS A 27 -2.65 -19.70 11.58
C LYS A 27 -2.76 -19.46 10.07
N GLU A 28 -2.34 -20.45 9.27
CA GLU A 28 -2.24 -20.32 7.81
C GLU A 28 -3.58 -20.05 7.12
N LYS A 29 -4.65 -20.75 7.53
CA LYS A 29 -6.00 -20.56 6.96
C LYS A 29 -6.51 -19.12 7.17
N PRO A 30 -6.55 -18.57 8.41
CA PRO A 30 -6.85 -17.16 8.64
C PRO A 30 -5.95 -16.19 7.88
N SER A 31 -4.63 -16.44 7.87
CA SER A 31 -3.68 -15.60 7.12
C SER A 31 -4.01 -15.57 5.63
N LYS A 32 -4.40 -16.70 5.02
CA LYS A 32 -4.81 -16.76 3.62
C LYS A 32 -6.05 -15.91 3.37
N ILE A 33 -7.06 -15.97 4.23
CA ILE A 33 -8.29 -15.18 4.10
C ILE A 33 -7.96 -13.69 4.16
N VAL A 34 -7.24 -13.25 5.19
CA VAL A 34 -6.86 -11.84 5.36
C VAL A 34 -6.01 -11.35 4.19
N HIS A 35 -5.09 -12.17 3.70
CA HIS A 35 -4.31 -11.85 2.50
C HIS A 35 -5.20 -11.70 1.25
N MET A 36 -6.25 -12.52 1.08
CA MET A 36 -7.17 -12.35 -0.05
C MET A 36 -8.01 -11.07 0.07
N VAL A 37 -8.42 -10.68 1.27
CA VAL A 37 -9.08 -9.38 1.51
C VAL A 37 -8.13 -8.22 1.22
N LEU A 38 -6.88 -8.32 1.67
CA LEU A 38 -5.84 -7.33 1.39
C LEU A 38 -5.66 -7.06 -0.11
N ARG A 39 -5.74 -8.10 -0.95
CA ARG A 39 -5.69 -7.93 -2.41
C ARG A 39 -6.87 -7.15 -2.98
N LEU A 40 -8.06 -7.25 -2.38
CA LEU A 40 -9.18 -6.38 -2.77
C LEU A 40 -8.87 -4.92 -2.43
N PHE A 41 -8.26 -4.67 -1.27
CA PHE A 41 -7.83 -3.33 -0.89
C PHE A 41 -6.73 -2.77 -1.80
N TYR A 42 -5.83 -3.59 -2.34
CA TYR A 42 -4.88 -3.13 -3.37
C TYR A 42 -5.59 -2.58 -4.60
N ILE A 43 -6.63 -3.27 -5.07
CA ILE A 43 -7.44 -2.82 -6.21
C ILE A 43 -8.15 -1.51 -5.85
N LEU A 44 -8.73 -1.39 -4.66
CA LEU A 44 -9.36 -0.15 -4.20
C LEU A 44 -8.37 1.01 -4.13
N ILE A 45 -7.15 0.79 -3.64
CA ILE A 45 -6.08 1.80 -3.62
C ILE A 45 -5.76 2.28 -5.03
N VAL A 46 -5.60 1.36 -5.99
CA VAL A 46 -5.31 1.71 -7.39
C VAL A 46 -6.46 2.49 -8.01
N ILE A 47 -7.71 2.01 -7.87
CA ILE A 47 -8.89 2.69 -8.43
C ILE A 47 -9.05 4.09 -7.83
N THR A 48 -9.00 4.20 -6.51
CA THR A 48 -9.15 5.50 -5.83
C THR A 48 -7.98 6.43 -6.14
N GLY A 49 -6.77 5.90 -6.33
CA GLY A 49 -5.59 6.65 -6.78
C GLY A 49 -5.74 7.19 -8.20
N VAL A 50 -6.22 6.37 -9.14
CA VAL A 50 -6.52 6.80 -10.51
C VAL A 50 -7.57 7.92 -10.51
N ILE A 51 -8.65 7.78 -9.73
CA ILE A 51 -9.68 8.82 -9.60
C ILE A 51 -9.06 10.13 -9.05
N LEU A 52 -8.19 10.05 -8.03
CA LEU A 52 -7.52 11.25 -7.51
C LEU A 52 -6.65 11.96 -8.55
N VAL A 53 -5.94 11.18 -9.37
CA VAL A 53 -5.07 11.68 -10.44
C VAL A 53 -5.85 12.42 -11.53
N THR A 54 -7.11 12.05 -11.79
CA THR A 54 -7.96 12.78 -12.76
C THR A 54 -8.32 14.21 -12.31
N GLY A 55 -8.25 14.49 -10.99
CA GLY A 55 -8.46 15.83 -10.44
C GLY A 55 -7.21 16.71 -10.46
N VAL A 56 -6.07 16.19 -10.92
CA VAL A 56 -4.80 16.91 -10.99
C VAL A 56 -4.73 17.68 -12.32
N TYR A 57 -4.56 19.00 -12.26
CA TYR A 57 -4.48 19.85 -13.46
C TYR A 57 -3.19 19.61 -14.28
N GLN A 58 -2.07 19.34 -13.62
CA GLN A 58 -0.78 19.03 -14.26
C GLN A 58 -0.08 17.86 -13.57
N LEU A 59 0.19 16.80 -14.32
CA LEU A 59 0.97 15.66 -13.85
C LEU A 59 2.45 15.95 -14.00
N ASP A 60 3.03 16.53 -12.97
CA ASP A 60 4.48 16.70 -12.87
C ASP A 60 5.19 15.40 -12.45
N GLY A 61 6.52 15.47 -12.38
CA GLY A 61 7.36 14.33 -11.98
C GLY A 61 7.09 13.85 -10.55
N GLU A 62 6.61 14.71 -9.65
CA GLU A 62 6.30 14.34 -8.27
C GLU A 62 5.02 13.50 -8.19
N TYR A 63 3.98 13.86 -8.96
CA TYR A 63 2.76 13.05 -9.06
C TYR A 63 3.06 11.67 -9.67
N ILE A 64 3.86 11.61 -10.74
CA ILE A 64 4.29 10.34 -11.35
C ILE A 64 5.09 9.51 -10.34
N GLY A 65 6.04 10.14 -9.64
CA GLY A 65 6.83 9.49 -8.60
C GLY A 65 5.96 8.89 -7.49
N LYS A 66 4.93 9.62 -7.04
CA LYS A 66 3.99 9.12 -6.01
C LYS A 66 3.20 7.91 -6.49
N ILE A 67 2.73 7.91 -7.74
CA ILE A 67 2.01 6.76 -8.33
C ILE A 67 2.94 5.54 -8.36
N VAL A 68 4.16 5.70 -8.85
CA VAL A 68 5.15 4.61 -8.92
C VAL A 68 5.48 4.06 -7.53
N LEU A 69 5.75 4.93 -6.56
CA LEU A 69 6.03 4.52 -5.18
C LEU A 69 4.83 3.81 -4.54
N GLY A 70 3.61 4.28 -4.81
CA GLY A 70 2.38 3.63 -4.34
C GLY A 70 2.23 2.20 -4.88
N ILE A 71 2.39 2.01 -6.19
CA ILE A 71 2.35 0.68 -6.83
C ILE A 71 3.47 -0.21 -6.28
N TRP A 72 4.68 0.34 -6.11
CA TRP A 72 5.80 -0.40 -5.56
C TRP A 72 5.55 -0.85 -4.12
N THR A 73 4.92 -0.01 -3.29
CA THR A 73 4.56 -0.36 -1.91
C THR A 73 3.60 -1.54 -1.87
N ILE A 74 2.58 -1.56 -2.76
CA ILE A 74 1.67 -2.71 -2.92
C ILE A 74 2.45 -3.96 -3.29
N GLY A 75 3.34 -3.86 -4.28
CA GLY A 75 4.19 -4.97 -4.72
C GLY A 75 5.08 -5.50 -3.58
N ALA A 76 5.68 -4.62 -2.79
CA ALA A 76 6.52 -5.01 -1.66
C ALA A 76 5.73 -5.78 -0.59
N MET A 77 4.52 -5.33 -0.24
CA MET A 77 3.64 -6.06 0.69
C MET A 77 3.27 -7.45 0.17
N GLU A 78 2.83 -7.58 -1.09
CA GLU A 78 2.49 -8.87 -1.69
C GLU A 78 3.72 -9.80 -1.69
N MET A 79 4.89 -9.28 -2.07
CA MET A 79 6.12 -10.07 -2.12
C MET A 79 6.58 -10.54 -0.75
N VAL A 80 6.40 -9.75 0.31
CA VAL A 80 6.64 -10.22 1.69
C VAL A 80 5.73 -11.41 2.01
N LEU A 81 4.41 -11.29 1.79
CA LEU A 81 3.47 -12.35 2.16
C LEU A 81 3.61 -13.62 1.30
N VAL A 82 3.87 -13.47 0.00
CA VAL A 82 4.06 -14.61 -0.91
C VAL A 82 5.36 -15.35 -0.59
N ARG A 83 6.46 -14.63 -0.33
CA ARG A 83 7.73 -15.27 0.04
C ARG A 83 7.67 -15.89 1.42
N LEU A 84 6.98 -15.25 2.36
CA LEU A 84 6.74 -15.80 3.69
C LEU A 84 6.02 -17.16 3.59
N LYS A 85 4.96 -17.25 2.78
CA LYS A 85 4.26 -18.52 2.50
C LYS A 85 5.14 -19.60 1.86
N LYS A 86 6.13 -19.18 1.07
CA LYS A 86 7.08 -20.08 0.40
C LYS A 86 8.31 -20.42 1.26
N GLY A 87 8.37 -19.98 2.52
CA GLY A 87 9.54 -20.16 3.39
C GLY A 87 10.80 -19.46 2.87
N LYS A 88 10.66 -18.48 1.97
CA LYS A 88 11.78 -17.76 1.35
C LYS A 88 12.16 -16.52 2.16
N PRO A 89 13.42 -16.06 2.09
CA PRO A 89 13.84 -14.86 2.79
C PRO A 89 13.04 -13.64 2.33
N THR A 90 12.49 -12.91 3.31
CA THR A 90 11.66 -11.70 3.12
C THR A 90 12.37 -10.40 3.47
N ARG A 91 13.57 -10.46 4.07
CA ARG A 91 14.30 -9.29 4.61
C ARG A 91 14.41 -8.14 3.60
N VAL A 92 14.78 -8.43 2.37
CA VAL A 92 14.93 -7.41 1.31
C VAL A 92 13.60 -6.70 1.02
N PHE A 93 12.50 -7.43 0.95
CA PHE A 93 11.18 -6.85 0.66
C PHE A 93 10.62 -6.07 1.85
N TRP A 94 10.95 -6.48 3.08
CA TRP A 94 10.64 -5.68 4.27
C TRP A 94 11.38 -4.34 4.25
N ILE A 95 12.66 -4.33 3.92
CA ILE A 95 13.45 -3.10 3.80
C ILE A 95 12.86 -2.19 2.70
N GLN A 96 12.57 -2.74 1.52
CA GLN A 96 11.92 -2.02 0.43
C GLN A 96 10.55 -1.47 0.86
N PHE A 97 9.72 -2.27 1.51
CA PHE A 97 8.40 -1.85 1.98
C PHE A 97 8.51 -0.64 2.92
N VAL A 98 9.38 -0.70 3.92
CA VAL A 98 9.53 0.41 4.89
C VAL A 98 10.05 1.67 4.19
N ILE A 99 11.09 1.56 3.37
CA ILE A 99 11.68 2.72 2.67
C ILE A 99 10.65 3.36 1.74
N VAL A 100 10.01 2.55 0.89
CA VAL A 100 9.08 3.07 -0.13
C VAL A 100 7.81 3.61 0.53
N LEU A 101 7.28 2.97 1.58
CA LEU A 101 6.12 3.47 2.31
C LEU A 101 6.40 4.85 2.92
N LEU A 102 7.57 5.05 3.53
CA LEU A 102 7.97 6.35 4.08
C LEU A 102 8.08 7.42 2.98
N LEU A 103 8.70 7.08 1.84
CA LEU A 103 8.79 7.99 0.69
C LEU A 103 7.39 8.35 0.14
N THR A 104 6.49 7.36 0.01
CA THR A 104 5.11 7.58 -0.44
C THR A 104 4.35 8.52 0.49
N ILE A 105 4.49 8.35 1.81
CA ILE A 105 3.83 9.22 2.81
C ILE A 105 4.41 10.63 2.76
N VAL A 106 5.74 10.78 2.75
CA VAL A 106 6.40 12.10 2.71
C VAL A 106 6.03 12.86 1.44
N LEU A 107 6.10 12.21 0.28
CA LEU A 107 5.69 12.83 -0.99
C LEU A 107 4.18 13.11 -1.00
N GLY A 108 3.38 12.24 -0.39
CA GLY A 108 1.95 12.42 -0.24
C GLY A 108 1.55 13.60 0.63
N MET A 109 2.35 13.96 1.63
CA MET A 109 2.14 15.14 2.48
C MET A 109 2.54 16.45 1.80
N ARG A 110 3.52 16.42 0.90
CA ARG A 110 4.02 17.61 0.18
C ARG A 110 3.10 18.06 -0.94
N LEU A 111 2.43 17.12 -1.61
CA LEU A 111 1.60 17.45 -2.77
C LEU A 111 0.29 18.20 -2.37
N PRO A 112 -0.20 19.15 -3.19
CA PRO A 112 -1.37 19.99 -2.88
C PRO A 112 -2.66 19.20 -2.59
N LEU A 113 -2.83 18.03 -3.22
CA LEU A 113 -3.95 17.11 -3.00
C LEU A 113 -3.68 16.10 -1.86
N GLY A 114 -2.75 16.44 -0.96
CA GLY A 114 -2.32 15.63 0.17
C GLY A 114 -3.29 15.66 1.35
N ILE A 115 -2.79 15.19 2.51
CA ILE A 115 -3.55 14.97 3.75
C ILE A 115 -4.23 16.25 4.28
N TRP A 116 -3.77 17.43 3.83
CA TRP A 116 -4.20 18.75 4.28
C TRP A 116 -5.30 19.40 3.43
N SER A 117 -5.74 18.77 2.34
CA SER A 117 -6.86 19.28 1.54
C SER A 117 -8.18 19.03 2.26
N PHE A 118 -8.45 19.81 3.30
CA PHE A 118 -9.79 19.98 3.87
C PHE A 118 -10.57 20.91 2.92
N SER A 119 -11.18 20.34 1.90
CA SER A 119 -12.18 21.01 1.05
C SER A 119 -13.54 20.36 1.26
#